data_AF-A0A6L8EEA6-F1
#
_entry.id   AF-A0A6L8EEA6-F1
#
_cell.length_a   1.000
_cell.length_b   1.000
_cell.length_c   1.000
_cell.angle_alpha   90.00
_cell.angle_beta   90.00
_cell.angle_gamma   90.00
#
_symmetry.space_group_name_H-M   'P 1'
#
loop_
_entity.id
_entity.type
_entity.pdbx_description
1 polymer ?
#
loop_
_entity_poly.entity_id
_entity_poly.type
_entity_poly.pdbx_seq_one_letter_code
_entity_poly.pdbx_strand_id
1 'polypeptide(L)'
;MSKLLFRLRHVPEDEASEVRDLLESHEIEYFETSAGLFGISFPAIWVRRDRQFETARRLIDEYQAQRRERIRSQYRQAQEQGNARTAFDFFRENPARFLGSIAMAALVLYFSVRLFFSF
;
A
#
# COMPACT_ATOMS: atom_id res chain seq x y z
N MET A 1 -19.30 22.22 12.07
CA MET A 1 -19.55 20.76 11.98
C MET A 1 -18.19 20.07 11.91
N SER A 2 -18.11 18.78 12.22
CA SER A 2 -16.86 18.04 11.99
C SER A 2 -16.70 17.71 10.51
N LYS A 3 -15.48 17.84 9.98
CA LYS A 3 -15.17 17.52 8.58
C LYS A 3 -14.14 16.41 8.50
N LEU A 4 -14.34 15.50 7.56
CA LEU A 4 -13.42 14.40 7.26
C LEU A 4 -12.13 14.99 6.70
N LEU A 5 -11.03 14.83 7.42
CA LEU A 5 -9.73 15.35 7.01
C LEU A 5 -8.93 14.28 6.26
N PHE A 6 -8.81 13.10 6.87
CA PHE A 6 -7.94 12.04 6.40
C PHE A 6 -8.55 10.66 6.66
N ARG A 7 -8.44 9.74 5.70
CA ARG A 7 -8.94 8.38 5.83
C ARG A 7 -7.78 7.47 6.23
N LEU A 8 -7.95 6.68 7.28
CA LEU A 8 -6.93 5.76 7.78
C LEU A 8 -7.06 4.34 7.19
N ARG A 9 -8.05 4.12 6.32
CA ARG A 9 -8.24 2.82 5.66
C ARG A 9 -7.08 2.57 4.70
N HIS A 10 -6.37 1.45 4.91
CA HIS A 10 -5.15 1.06 4.16
C HIS A 10 -3.96 2.01 4.36
N VAL A 11 -3.97 2.84 5.39
CA VAL A 11 -2.83 3.69 5.75
C VAL A 11 -1.91 2.90 6.70
N PRO A 12 -0.61 2.78 6.41
CA PRO A 12 0.36 2.24 7.35
C PRO A 12 0.39 3.02 8.68
N GLU A 13 0.64 2.34 9.81
CA GLU A 13 0.60 3.02 11.12
C GLU A 13 1.70 4.08 11.30
N ASP A 14 2.83 3.95 10.60
CA ASP A 14 3.86 5.00 10.55
C ASP A 14 3.29 6.28 9.92
N GLU A 15 2.59 6.17 8.79
CA GLU A 15 1.96 7.32 8.14
C GLU A 15 0.82 7.91 9.01
N ALA A 16 0.01 7.06 9.64
CA ALA A 16 -1.02 7.52 10.56
C ALA A 16 -0.42 8.29 11.75
N SER A 17 0.70 7.83 12.30
CA SER A 17 1.41 8.49 13.39
C SER A 17 2.02 9.82 12.95
N GLU A 18 2.67 9.87 11.79
CA GLU A 18 3.21 11.12 11.22
C GLU A 18 2.10 12.17 11.00
N VAL A 19 0.90 11.75 10.56
CA VAL A 19 -0.26 12.66 10.42
C VAL A 19 -0.76 13.14 11.79
N ARG A 20 -0.77 12.29 12.83
CA ARG A 20 -1.14 12.71 14.20
C ARG A 20 -0.14 13.76 14.73
N ASP A 21 1.15 13.52 14.58
CA ASP A 21 2.22 14.44 15.00
C ASP A 21 2.14 15.77 14.23
N LEU A 22 1.82 15.73 12.93
CA LEU A 22 1.62 16.93 12.12
C LEU A 22 0.42 17.76 12.62
N LEU A 23 -0.65 17.11 13.06
CA LEU A 23 -1.81 17.83 13.58
C LEU A 23 -1.56 18.41 14.97
N GLU A 24 -0.84 17.67 15.83
CA GLU A 24 -0.48 18.10 17.18
C GLU A 24 0.52 19.27 17.17
N SER A 25 1.56 19.20 16.34
CA SER A 25 2.56 20.28 16.19
C SER A 25 1.98 21.61 15.70
N HIS A 26 0.84 21.56 14.99
CA HIS A 26 0.12 22.75 14.50
C HIS A 26 -1.08 23.13 15.37
N GLU A 27 -1.23 22.54 16.56
CA GLU A 27 -2.32 22.79 17.52
C GLU A 27 -3.73 22.63 16.91
N ILE A 28 -3.88 21.66 16.00
CA ILE A 28 -5.14 21.40 15.29
C ILE A 28 -6.00 20.44 16.11
N GLU A 29 -7.21 20.85 16.44
CA GLU A 29 -8.13 20.03 17.23
C GLU A 29 -8.79 18.96 16.35
N TYR A 30 -8.38 17.70 16.53
CA TYR A 30 -8.85 16.55 15.75
C TYR A 30 -9.47 15.45 16.62
N PHE A 31 -10.23 14.57 15.98
CA PHE A 31 -10.69 13.32 16.57
C PHE A 31 -10.56 12.18 15.58
N GLU A 32 -10.32 10.98 16.10
CA GLU A 32 -10.11 9.78 15.30
C GLU A 32 -11.27 8.80 15.50
N THR A 33 -11.68 8.14 14.41
CA THR A 33 -12.55 6.97 14.45
C THR A 33 -11.70 5.72 14.27
N SER A 34 -11.87 4.72 15.14
CA SER A 34 -11.14 3.44 15.05
C SER A 34 -11.91 2.41 14.22
N ALA A 35 -11.18 1.53 13.53
CA ALA A 35 -11.67 0.43 12.68
C ALA A 35 -12.56 -0.59 13.43
N GLY A 36 -12.48 -0.60 14.77
CA GLY A 36 -13.08 -1.61 15.64
C GLY A 36 -12.40 -2.99 15.51
N LEU A 37 -12.78 -3.93 16.37
CA LEU A 37 -12.15 -5.28 16.41
C LEU A 37 -12.27 -6.06 15.10
N PHE A 38 -13.36 -5.86 14.36
CA PHE A 38 -13.64 -6.57 13.11
C PHE A 38 -13.14 -5.84 11.86
N GLY A 39 -12.56 -4.64 12.00
CA GLY A 39 -12.04 -3.87 10.87
C GLY A 39 -13.09 -3.34 9.87
N ILE A 40 -14.38 -3.41 10.22
CA ILE A 40 -15.50 -3.04 9.32
C ILE A 40 -15.75 -1.53 9.33
N SER A 41 -15.32 -0.81 10.37
CA SER A 41 -15.62 0.62 10.48
C SER A 41 -14.84 1.47 9.46
N PHE A 42 -15.15 2.77 9.41
CA PHE A 42 -14.43 3.76 8.60
C PHE A 42 -13.42 4.51 9.48
N PRO A 43 -12.19 4.01 9.65
CA PRO A 43 -11.21 4.71 10.43
C PRO A 43 -10.75 5.96 9.69
N ALA A 44 -10.77 7.08 10.40
CA ALA A 44 -10.53 8.39 9.82
C ALA A 44 -10.21 9.42 10.90
N ILE A 45 -9.45 10.44 10.50
CA ILE A 45 -9.18 11.64 11.27
C ILE A 45 -10.11 12.74 10.78
N TRP A 46 -10.73 13.42 11.74
CA TRP A 46 -11.71 14.46 11.52
C TRP A 46 -11.30 15.74 12.25
N VAL A 47 -11.54 16.89 11.64
CA VAL A 47 -11.26 18.19 12.27
C VAL A 47 -12.53 18.71 12.92
N ARG A 48 -12.41 19.23 14.14
CA ARG A 48 -13.56 19.74 14.91
C ARG A 48 -14.03 21.11 14.43
N ARG A 49 -13.11 21.97 14.00
CA ARG A 49 -13.37 23.37 13.63
C ARG A 49 -13.24 23.59 12.13
N ASP A 50 -14.31 24.09 11.50
CA ASP A 50 -14.33 24.38 10.07
C ASP A 50 -13.24 25.37 9.62
N ARG A 51 -12.84 26.32 10.48
CA ARG A 51 -11.75 27.27 10.18
C ARG A 51 -10.36 26.63 10.14
N GLN A 52 -10.16 25.55 10.89
CA GLN A 52 -8.88 24.83 10.92
C GLN A 52 -8.80 23.77 9.81
N PHE A 53 -9.94 23.39 9.21
CA PHE A 53 -10.00 22.38 8.17
C PHE A 53 -9.14 22.73 6.95
N GLU A 54 -9.23 23.96 6.45
CA GLU A 54 -8.46 24.41 5.27
C GLU A 54 -6.94 24.37 5.54
N THR A 55 -6.52 24.79 6.73
CA THR A 55 -5.12 24.74 7.16
C THR A 55 -4.65 23.30 7.30
N ALA A 56 -5.40 22.47 8.02
CA ALA A 56 -5.09 21.05 8.21
C ALA A 56 -4.99 20.31 6.87
N ARG A 57 -5.91 20.63 5.95
CA ARG A 57 -5.93 20.01 4.63
C ARG A 57 -4.70 20.37 3.82
N ARG A 58 -4.31 21.64 3.82
CA ARG A 58 -3.10 22.11 3.14
C ARG A 58 -1.84 21.45 3.69
N LEU A 59 -1.72 21.32 5.02
CA LEU A 59 -0.59 20.66 5.66
C LEU A 59 -0.48 19.18 5.24
N ILE A 60 -1.60 18.46 5.23
CA ILE A 60 -1.62 17.06 4.77
C ILE A 60 -1.28 16.95 3.30
N ASP A 61 -1.83 17.82 2.45
CA ASP A 61 -1.56 17.78 1.01
C ASP A 61 -0.07 18.05 0.72
N GLU A 62 0.56 18.96 1.47
CA GLU A 62 2.00 19.21 1.40
C GLU A 62 2.83 18.00 1.87
N TYR A 63 2.48 17.44 3.03
CA TYR A 63 3.11 16.22 3.55
C TYR A 63 3.03 15.06 2.55
N GLN A 64 1.86 14.83 1.95
CA GLN A 64 1.64 13.80 0.93
C GLN A 64 2.45 14.05 -0.35
N ALA A 65 2.64 15.31 -0.74
CA ALA A 65 3.54 15.66 -1.85
C ALA A 65 4.99 15.31 -1.52
N GLN A 66 5.46 15.70 -0.33
CA GLN A 66 6.83 15.39 0.13
C GLN A 66 7.08 13.89 0.23
N ARG A 67 6.13 13.11 0.78
CA ARG A 67 6.25 11.65 0.92
C ARG A 67 6.32 10.95 -0.44
N ARG A 68 5.51 11.38 -1.41
CA ARG A 68 5.57 10.86 -2.79
C ARG A 68 6.93 11.15 -3.45
N GLU A 69 7.48 12.35 -3.26
CA GLU A 69 8.80 12.71 -3.78
C GLU A 69 9.89 11.79 -3.20
N ARG A 70 9.86 11.56 -1.88
CA ARG A 70 10.81 10.68 -1.16
C ARG A 70 10.73 9.22 -1.65
N ILE A 71 9.53 8.67 -1.77
CA ILE A 71 9.37 7.28 -2.26
C ILE A 71 9.86 7.17 -3.71
N ARG A 72 9.56 8.17 -4.55
CA ARG A 72 10.00 8.19 -5.95
C ARG A 72 11.52 8.35 -6.09
N SER A 73 12.17 9.10 -5.20
CA SER A 73 13.64 9.23 -5.21
C SER A 73 14.31 7.95 -4.69
N GLN A 74 13.78 7.34 -3.63
CA GLN A 74 14.25 6.03 -3.14
C GLN A 74 14.12 4.95 -4.21
N TYR A 75 13.00 4.92 -4.93
CA TYR A 75 12.81 3.97 -6.04
C TYR A 75 13.82 4.20 -7.17
N ARG A 76 14.08 5.46 -7.54
CA ARG A 76 15.11 5.80 -8.55
C ARG A 76 16.51 5.40 -8.09
N GLN A 77 16.87 5.68 -6.84
CA GLN A 77 18.16 5.27 -6.27
C GLN A 77 18.30 3.74 -6.23
N ALA A 78 17.24 3.01 -5.89
CA ALA A 78 17.24 1.55 -5.92
C ALA A 78 17.40 0.99 -7.35
N GLN A 79 16.82 1.66 -8.36
CA GLN A 79 17.03 1.32 -9.77
C GLN A 79 18.47 1.61 -10.22
N GLU A 80 19.03 2.76 -9.86
CA GLU A 80 20.39 3.19 -10.22
C GLU A 80 21.48 2.35 -9.54
N GLN A 81 21.23 1.87 -8.32
CA GLN A 81 22.12 0.96 -7.59
C GLN A 81 22.07 -0.49 -8.11
N GLY A 82 21.42 -0.74 -9.25
CA GLY A 82 21.35 -2.07 -9.87
C GLY A 82 20.49 -3.07 -9.10
N ASN A 83 19.70 -2.60 -8.12
CA ASN A 83 18.83 -3.43 -7.31
C ASN A 83 17.43 -3.59 -7.92
N ALA A 84 17.26 -3.16 -9.17
CA ALA A 84 16.26 -3.70 -10.08
C ALA A 84 16.61 -5.15 -10.47
N ARG A 85 16.75 -6.04 -9.47
CA ARG A 85 16.58 -7.49 -9.63
C ARG A 85 15.10 -7.77 -9.90
N THR A 86 14.58 -7.12 -10.94
CA THR A 86 13.17 -7.06 -11.28
C THR A 86 12.84 -8.36 -12.01
N ALA A 87 12.59 -9.42 -11.24
CA ALA A 87 12.10 -10.73 -11.70
C ALA A 87 12.98 -11.52 -12.70
N PHE A 88 13.89 -10.90 -13.45
CA PHE A 88 14.72 -11.54 -14.48
C PHE A 88 15.89 -12.33 -13.88
N ASP A 89 16.46 -11.85 -12.77
CA ASP A 89 17.46 -12.59 -11.98
C ASP A 89 16.85 -13.83 -11.32
N PHE A 90 15.60 -13.73 -10.81
CA PHE A 90 14.88 -14.88 -10.25
C PHE A 90 14.59 -15.95 -11.32
N PHE A 91 14.34 -15.53 -12.57
CA PHE A 91 14.19 -16.42 -13.72
C PHE A 91 15.48 -17.17 -14.07
N ARG A 92 16.64 -16.54 -13.80
CA ARG A 92 17.96 -17.08 -14.12
C ARG A 92 18.56 -17.93 -13.01
N GLU A 93 18.16 -17.69 -11.76
CA GLU A 93 18.69 -18.43 -10.59
C GLU A 93 18.07 -19.84 -10.43
N ASN A 94 16.87 -20.14 -10.94
CA ASN A 94 16.25 -21.47 -10.80
C ASN A 94 15.39 -21.93 -12.01
N PRO A 95 15.93 -21.98 -13.25
CA PRO A 95 15.18 -22.43 -14.42
C PRO A 95 14.58 -23.84 -14.26
N ALA A 96 15.26 -24.74 -13.52
CA ALA A 96 14.83 -26.11 -13.30
C ALA A 96 13.48 -26.23 -12.54
N ARG A 97 13.23 -25.37 -11.54
CA ARG A 97 11.96 -25.40 -10.79
C ARG A 97 10.80 -24.90 -11.64
N PHE A 98 11.03 -23.86 -12.45
CA PHE A 98 10.01 -23.30 -13.33
C PHE A 98 9.60 -24.29 -14.44
N LEU A 99 10.59 -24.94 -15.07
CA LEU A 99 10.35 -26.04 -16.02
C LEU A 99 9.64 -27.23 -15.38
N GLY A 100 10.01 -27.60 -14.14
CA GLY A 100 9.34 -28.66 -13.39
C GLY A 100 7.86 -28.36 -13.12
N SER A 101 7.52 -27.13 -12.70
CA SER A 101 6.13 -26.72 -12.48
C SER A 101 5.31 -26.72 -13.77
N ILE A 102 5.87 -26.22 -14.89
CA ILE A 102 5.21 -26.27 -16.20
C ILE A 102 5.01 -27.71 -16.66
N ALA A 103 6.02 -28.57 -16.52
CA ALA A 103 5.91 -29.98 -16.89
C ALA A 103 4.86 -30.72 -16.06
N MET A 104 4.80 -30.45 -14.75
CA MET A 104 3.78 -31.02 -13.85
C MET A 104 2.37 -30.56 -14.24
N ALA A 105 2.18 -29.25 -14.47
CA ALA A 105 0.90 -28.71 -14.93
C ALA A 105 0.48 -29.29 -16.29
N ALA A 106 1.41 -29.38 -17.24
CA ALA A 106 1.17 -29.98 -18.56
C ALA A 106 0.84 -31.47 -18.46
N LEU A 107 1.47 -32.21 -17.54
CA LEU A 107 1.18 -33.63 -17.30
C LEU A 107 -0.21 -33.81 -16.72
N VAL A 108 -0.59 -33.03 -15.71
CA VAL A 108 -1.95 -33.05 -15.15
C VAL A 108 -2.99 -32.71 -16.23
N LEU A 109 -2.72 -31.69 -17.05
CA LEU A 109 -3.61 -31.26 -18.11
C LEU A 109 -3.69 -32.31 -19.23
N TYR A 110 -2.57 -32.93 -19.60
CA TYR A 110 -2.53 -34.03 -20.55
C TYR A 110 -3.34 -35.24 -20.06
N PHE A 111 -3.15 -35.65 -18.81
CA PHE A 111 -3.93 -36.75 -18.21
C PHE A 111 -5.41 -36.38 -18.11
N SER A 112 -5.75 -35.15 -17.73
CA SER A 112 -7.13 -34.68 -17.64
C SER A 112 -7.83 -34.70 -18.99
N VAL A 113 -7.19 -34.17 -20.03
CA VAL A 113 -7.72 -34.17 -21.40
C VAL A 113 -7.80 -35.60 -21.94
N ARG A 114 -6.74 -36.40 -21.79
CA ARG A 114 -6.73 -37.80 -22.24
C ARG A 114 -7.82 -38.63 -21.56
N LEU A 115 -8.04 -38.46 -20.25
CA LEU A 115 -9.09 -39.16 -19.51
C LEU A 115 -10.48 -38.79 -20.04
N PHE A 116 -10.68 -37.52 -20.39
CA PHE A 116 -11.94 -37.04 -20.95
C PHE A 116 -12.19 -37.52 -22.39
N PHE A 117 -11.16 -37.60 -23.23
CA PHE A 117 -11.27 -38.12 -24.61
C PHE A 117 -11.16 -39.64 -24.72
N SER A 118 -10.88 -40.35 -23.62
CA SER A 118 -10.80 -41.82 -23.54
C SER A 118 -12.09 -42.47 -23.02
N PHE A 119 -13.17 -41.68 -22.84
CA PHE A 119 -14.51 -42.13 -22.50
C PHE A 119 -15.42 -42.00 -23.73
#